data_AF-A0A218W598-F1
#
_entry.id   AF-A0A218W598-F1
#
_cell.length_a   1.000
_cell.length_b   1.000
_cell.length_c   1.000
_cell.angle_alpha   90.00
_cell.angle_beta   90.00
_cell.angle_gamma   90.00
#
_symmetry.space_group_name_H-M   'P 1'
#
loop_
_entity.id
_entity.type
_entity.pdbx_description
1 polymer ?
#
loop_
_entity_poly.entity_id
_entity_poly.type
_entity_poly.pdbx_seq_one_letter_code
_entity_poly.pdbx_strand_id
1 'polypeptide(L)'
;MSELVSLQLKGSKIRKLPSSIGKLAKLCRLSAPIAEESFSLQKQACGFGIQGIENLTNLEYLVLGCMGLKCIPQFPSTLRELEPCYVTTEMEFPDFSNLKKLCRIEFEYCSLKEEQAGRSLRQPEELNERRL
;
A
#
# COMPACT_ATOMS: atom_id res chain seq x y z
N MET A 1 -15.78 -7.00 20.26
CA MET A 1 -14.61 -6.58 19.44
C MET A 1 -14.54 -7.48 18.22
N SER A 2 -14.09 -6.98 17.07
CA SER A 2 -14.04 -7.81 15.85
C SER A 2 -12.89 -8.82 15.93
N GLU A 3 -13.19 -10.07 15.62
CA GLU A 3 -12.23 -11.18 15.55
C GLU A 3 -11.65 -11.38 14.14
N LEU A 4 -11.96 -10.45 13.22
CA LEU A 4 -11.58 -10.57 11.83
C LEU A 4 -10.07 -10.40 11.64
N VAL A 5 -9.40 -11.43 11.12
CA VAL A 5 -7.96 -11.48 10.88
C VAL A 5 -7.58 -11.18 9.43
N SER A 6 -8.45 -11.55 8.49
CA SER A 6 -8.23 -11.36 7.05
C SER A 6 -9.46 -10.73 6.41
N LEU A 7 -9.26 -9.69 5.62
CA LEU A 7 -10.30 -9.02 4.84
C LEU A 7 -9.83 -8.91 3.39
N GLN A 8 -10.52 -9.61 2.50
CA GLN A 8 -10.22 -9.65 1.08
C GLN A 8 -11.23 -8.81 0.31
N LEU A 9 -10.78 -7.73 -0.32
CA LEU A 9 -11.64 -6.83 -1.11
C LEU A 9 -11.20 -6.73 -2.57
N LYS A 10 -10.16 -7.46 -3.01
CA LYS A 10 -9.75 -7.58 -4.43
C LYS A 10 -10.96 -7.94 -5.29
N GLY A 11 -11.12 -7.28 -6.44
CA GLY A 11 -12.27 -7.46 -7.32
C GLY A 11 -13.61 -6.89 -6.80
N SER A 12 -13.66 -6.27 -5.63
CA SER A 12 -14.87 -5.60 -5.16
C SER A 12 -15.08 -4.24 -5.81
N LYS A 13 -16.34 -3.78 -5.86
CA LYS A 13 -16.71 -2.44 -6.36
C LYS A 13 -16.54 -1.33 -5.33
N ILE A 14 -15.93 -1.63 -4.18
CA ILE A 14 -15.73 -0.68 -3.08
C ILE A 14 -14.65 0.32 -3.50
N ARG A 15 -14.95 1.62 -3.42
CA ARG A 15 -14.01 2.67 -3.86
C ARG A 15 -13.23 3.32 -2.73
N LYS A 16 -13.67 3.14 -1.47
CA LYS A 16 -13.05 3.71 -0.26
C LYS A 16 -13.26 2.77 0.91
N LEU A 17 -12.26 2.62 1.78
CA LEU A 17 -12.48 2.01 3.08
C LEU A 17 -13.16 3.03 3.99
N PRO A 18 -14.14 2.60 4.81
CA PRO A 18 -14.68 3.46 5.85
C PRO A 18 -13.63 3.70 6.93
N SER A 19 -13.65 4.86 7.59
CA SER A 19 -12.74 5.18 8.70
C SER A 19 -12.83 4.20 9.87
N SER A 20 -13.93 3.44 9.98
CA SER A 20 -14.10 2.37 10.94
C SER A 20 -13.19 1.16 10.72
N ILE A 21 -12.50 1.05 9.57
CA ILE A 21 -11.56 -0.05 9.29
C ILE A 21 -10.48 -0.14 10.36
N GLY A 22 -9.99 1.00 10.86
CA GLY A 22 -9.00 1.07 11.94
C GLY A 22 -9.45 0.46 13.27
N LYS A 23 -10.74 0.13 13.43
CA LYS A 23 -11.25 -0.57 14.63
C LYS A 23 -11.03 -2.08 14.58
N LEU A 24 -10.59 -2.62 13.45
CA LEU A 24 -10.33 -4.05 13.28
C LEU A 24 -8.95 -4.40 13.87
N ALA A 25 -8.84 -4.36 15.19
CA ALA A 25 -7.58 -4.50 15.90
C ALA A 25 -6.87 -5.84 15.63
N LYS A 26 -7.59 -6.92 15.27
CA LYS A 26 -7.00 -8.23 14.96
C LYS A 26 -6.68 -8.44 13.48
N LEU A 27 -6.98 -7.45 12.62
CA LEU A 27 -6.77 -7.58 11.19
C LEU A 27 -5.27 -7.57 10.88
N CYS A 28 -4.82 -8.68 10.33
CA CYS A 28 -3.42 -8.94 9.97
C CYS A 28 -3.22 -8.90 8.45
N ARG A 29 -4.26 -9.25 7.67
CA ARG A 29 -4.22 -9.25 6.21
C ARG A 29 -5.36 -8.40 5.64
N LEU A 30 -5.01 -7.45 4.80
CA LEU A 30 -5.97 -6.61 4.09
C LEU A 30 -5.62 -6.60 2.61
N SER A 31 -6.56 -7.02 1.77
CA SER A 31 -6.50 -6.73 0.34
C SER A 31 -7.49 -5.64 0.01
N ALA A 32 -7.00 -4.49 -0.45
CA ALA A 32 -7.84 -3.39 -0.89
C ALA A 32 -8.53 -3.72 -2.23
N PRO A 33 -9.70 -3.12 -2.51
CA PRO A 33 -10.32 -3.15 -3.81
C PRO A 33 -9.37 -2.70 -4.90
N ILE A 34 -9.21 -3.58 -5.88
CA ILE A 34 -8.55 -3.31 -7.14
C ILE A 34 -9.67 -3.19 -8.16
N ALA A 35 -9.81 -2.02 -8.78
CA ALA A 35 -10.79 -1.82 -9.82
C ALA A 35 -10.34 -2.60 -11.07
N GLU A 36 -11.03 -3.69 -11.40
CA GLU A 36 -10.74 -4.49 -12.60
C GLU A 36 -11.31 -3.90 -13.88
N GLU A 37 -12.20 -2.90 -13.77
CA GLU A 37 -12.85 -2.34 -14.94
C GLU A 37 -11.97 -1.30 -15.61
N SER A 38 -11.83 -1.44 -16.94
CA SER A 38 -11.17 -0.56 -17.90
C SER A 38 -11.53 0.92 -17.69
N PHE A 39 -10.88 1.56 -16.72
CA PHE A 39 -10.84 3.01 -16.63
C PHE A 39 -9.82 3.44 -17.67
N SER A 40 -10.30 3.69 -18.89
CA SER A 40 -9.72 4.70 -19.76
C SER A 40 -9.25 5.84 -18.87
N LEU A 41 -7.95 6.18 -18.95
CA LEU A 41 -7.12 7.12 -18.17
C LEU A 41 -7.77 8.51 -17.91
N GLN A 42 -9.01 8.54 -17.45
CA GLN A 42 -9.69 9.73 -17.01
C GLN A 42 -9.11 9.99 -15.64
N LYS A 43 -8.21 10.98 -15.62
CA LYS A 43 -7.76 11.92 -14.59
C LYS A 43 -8.58 12.09 -13.29
N GLN A 44 -9.65 11.36 -13.03
CA GLN A 44 -10.21 11.29 -11.70
C GLN A 44 -9.26 10.48 -10.82
N ALA A 45 -8.58 11.21 -9.95
CA ALA A 45 -7.95 10.67 -8.76
C ALA A 45 -9.00 9.83 -8.00
N CYS A 46 -9.03 8.53 -8.25
CA CYS A 46 -9.67 7.57 -7.37
C CYS A 46 -8.77 7.46 -6.14
N GLY A 47 -8.64 8.55 -5.39
CA GLY A 47 -7.89 8.57 -4.15
C GLY A 47 -8.55 7.56 -3.24
N PHE A 48 -8.00 6.34 -3.25
CA PHE A 48 -8.51 5.27 -2.42
C PHE A 48 -8.41 5.78 -0.99
N GLY A 49 -9.55 5.88 -0.32
CA GLY A 49 -9.62 6.35 1.04
C GLY A 49 -8.95 5.34 1.96
N ILE A 50 -7.64 5.46 2.12
CA ILE A 50 -6.78 4.71 3.03
C ILE A 50 -6.79 5.25 4.47
N GLN A 51 -7.77 6.10 4.80
CA GLN A 51 -7.88 6.67 6.13
C GLN A 51 -8.05 5.56 7.18
N GLY A 52 -7.19 5.58 8.20
CA GLY A 52 -7.24 4.63 9.30
C GLY A 52 -6.44 3.35 9.08
N ILE A 53 -5.71 3.19 7.97
CA ILE A 53 -4.76 2.09 7.78
C ILE A 53 -3.64 2.15 8.83
N GLU A 54 -3.20 3.36 9.20
CA GLU A 54 -2.21 3.61 10.25
C GLU A 54 -2.64 3.07 11.61
N ASN A 55 -3.95 2.91 11.83
CA ASN A 55 -4.52 2.38 13.08
C ASN A 55 -4.65 0.85 13.08
N LEU A 56 -4.34 0.18 11.98
CA LEU A 56 -4.34 -1.28 11.91
C LEU A 56 -3.05 -1.85 12.51
N THR A 57 -2.95 -1.78 13.84
CA THR A 57 -1.71 -2.06 14.60
C THR A 57 -1.21 -3.50 14.54
N ASN A 58 -1.95 -4.43 13.93
CA ASN A 58 -1.54 -5.82 13.72
C ASN A 58 -1.41 -6.17 12.23
N LEU A 59 -1.56 -5.19 11.33
CA LEU A 59 -1.48 -5.41 9.90
C LEU A 59 -0.05 -5.81 9.51
N GLU A 60 0.09 -6.99 8.92
CA GLU A 60 1.37 -7.51 8.44
C GLU A 60 1.42 -7.59 6.91
N TYR A 61 0.26 -7.76 6.25
CA TYR A 61 0.16 -7.90 4.81
C TYR A 61 -0.90 -6.95 4.24
N LEU A 62 -0.50 -6.14 3.26
CA LEU A 62 -1.37 -5.16 2.61
C LEU A 62 -1.23 -5.21 1.09
N VAL A 63 -2.35 -5.45 0.39
CA VAL A 63 -2.48 -5.15 -1.04
C VAL A 63 -3.21 -3.82 -1.19
N LEU A 64 -2.64 -2.87 -1.93
CA LEU A 64 -3.17 -1.52 -2.07
C LEU A 64 -3.32 -1.09 -3.53
N GLY A 65 -4.53 -0.74 -3.95
CA GLY A 65 -4.75 -0.05 -5.23
C GLY A 65 -4.33 1.42 -5.18
N CYS A 66 -3.38 1.81 -6.02
CA CYS A 66 -2.78 3.15 -6.07
C CYS A 66 -3.33 4.05 -7.19
N MET A 67 -4.35 3.59 -7.91
CA MET A 67 -4.87 4.30 -9.08
C MET A 67 -5.35 5.72 -8.74
N GLY A 68 -4.68 6.73 -9.30
CA GLY A 68 -5.07 8.14 -9.11
C GLY A 68 -4.69 8.72 -7.73
N LEU A 69 -3.94 8.00 -6.91
CA LEU A 69 -3.31 8.55 -5.72
C LEU A 69 -2.05 9.33 -6.13
N LYS A 70 -1.88 10.54 -5.60
CA LYS A 70 -0.63 11.31 -5.73
C LYS A 70 0.40 10.92 -4.66
N CYS A 71 -0.08 10.54 -3.47
CA CYS A 71 0.76 10.18 -2.35
C CYS A 71 0.20 8.92 -1.68
N ILE A 72 1.09 8.03 -1.25
CA ILE A 72 0.76 6.88 -0.40
C ILE A 72 0.87 7.31 1.09
N PRO A 73 0.00 6.83 1.99
CA PRO A 73 -0.04 7.22 3.39
C PRO A 73 1.07 6.52 4.17
N GLN A 74 1.30 6.96 5.41
CA GLN A 74 2.11 6.20 6.36
C GLN A 74 1.42 4.88 6.73
N PHE A 75 2.22 3.83 6.86
CA PHE A 75 1.75 2.48 7.20
C PHE A 75 2.07 2.12 8.66
N PRO A 76 1.33 1.19 9.28
CA PRO A 76 1.68 0.70 10.60
C PRO A 76 3.04 -0.01 10.58
N SER A 77 3.86 0.20 11.60
CA SER A 77 5.22 -0.36 11.71
C SER A 77 5.27 -1.89 11.79
N THR A 78 4.12 -2.54 11.92
CA THR A 78 3.95 -4.00 11.87
C THR A 78 3.99 -4.57 10.47
N LEU A 79 3.83 -3.74 9.43
CA LEU A 79 3.74 -4.19 8.05
C LEU A 79 5.03 -4.92 7.64
N ARG A 80 4.87 -6.13 7.09
CA ARG A 80 5.95 -7.02 6.63
C ARG A 80 5.97 -7.12 5.11
N GLU A 81 4.79 -7.12 4.51
CA GLU A 81 4.60 -7.31 3.08
C GLU A 81 3.63 -6.24 2.55
N LEU A 82 4.06 -5.53 1.51
CA LEU A 82 3.28 -4.50 0.83
C LEU A 82 3.21 -4.81 -0.66
N GLU A 83 2.00 -4.82 -1.21
CA GLU A 83 1.76 -5.03 -2.64
C GLU A 83 1.00 -3.83 -3.22
N PRO A 84 1.70 -2.79 -3.71
CA PRO A 84 1.07 -1.68 -4.40
C PRO A 84 0.69 -2.09 -5.83
N CYS A 85 -0.56 -1.86 -6.20
CA CYS A 85 -1.08 -2.10 -7.54
C CYS A 85 -1.34 -0.78 -8.27
N TYR A 86 -1.12 -0.71 -9.59
CA TYR A 86 -1.42 0.48 -10.41
C TYR A 86 -0.65 1.75 -10.00
N VAL A 87 0.61 1.60 -9.60
CA VAL A 87 1.48 2.74 -9.32
C VAL A 87 1.88 3.41 -10.63
N THR A 88 1.79 4.73 -10.65
CA THR A 88 2.20 5.60 -11.76
C THR A 88 3.49 6.36 -11.39
N THR A 89 4.17 6.92 -12.40
CA THR A 89 5.38 7.73 -12.22
C THR A 89 5.14 9.05 -11.49
N GLU A 90 3.90 9.51 -11.40
CA GLU A 90 3.50 10.76 -10.74
C GLU A 90 3.27 10.57 -9.23
N MET A 91 3.41 9.34 -8.73
CA MET A 91 3.13 9.00 -7.34
C MET A 91 4.36 9.19 -6.45
N GLU A 92 4.15 9.86 -5.32
CA GLU A 92 5.15 9.98 -4.26
C GLU A 92 4.95 8.88 -3.21
N PHE A 93 6.02 8.13 -2.96
CA PHE A 93 6.07 7.15 -1.88
C PHE A 93 6.44 7.82 -0.55
N PRO A 94 5.80 7.42 0.56
CA PRO A 94 6.20 7.86 1.88
C PRO A 94 7.58 7.32 2.21
N ASP A 95 8.23 7.95 3.19
CA ASP A 95 9.40 7.36 3.82
C ASP A 95 9.01 6.05 4.54
N PHE A 96 9.62 4.94 4.10
CA PHE A 96 9.42 3.61 4.65
C PHE A 96 10.36 3.30 5.84
N SER A 97 11.19 4.25 6.28
CA SER A 97 12.17 4.05 7.37
C SER A 97 11.53 3.57 8.69
N ASN A 98 10.24 3.87 8.91
CA ASN A 98 9.49 3.41 10.08
C ASN A 98 9.08 1.93 10.00
N LEU A 99 9.08 1.33 8.80
CA LEU A 99 8.63 -0.05 8.55
C LEU A 99 9.78 -1.04 8.71
N LYS A 100 10.34 -1.10 9.92
CA LYS A 100 11.51 -1.94 10.24
C LYS A 100 11.30 -3.45 10.05
N LYS A 101 10.04 -3.88 9.92
CA LYS A 101 9.66 -5.28 9.70
C LYS A 101 9.34 -5.59 8.25
N LEU A 102 9.32 -4.56 7.39
CA LEU A 102 9.01 -4.71 5.97
C LEU A 102 10.16 -5.45 5.29
N CYS A 103 9.87 -6.65 4.81
CA CYS A 103 10.84 -7.52 4.14
C CYS A 103 10.47 -7.78 2.68
N ARG A 104 9.25 -7.44 2.25
CA ARG A 104 8.80 -7.62 0.87
C ARG A 104 7.96 -6.44 0.40
N ILE A 105 8.32 -5.92 -0.76
CA ILE A 105 7.48 -5.01 -1.54
C ILE A 105 7.41 -5.55 -2.95
N GLU A 106 6.20 -5.76 -3.46
CA GLU A 106 5.98 -6.27 -4.82
C GLU A 106 4.97 -5.41 -5.57
N PHE A 107 5.32 -5.00 -6.78
CA PHE A 107 4.52 -4.08 -7.58
C PHE A 107 3.70 -4.86 -8.61
N GLU A 108 2.37 -4.73 -8.55
CA GLU A 108 1.49 -5.27 -9.59
C GLU A 108 1.00 -4.16 -10.53
N TYR A 109 0.93 -4.43 -11.82
CA TYR A 109 0.36 -3.50 -12.83
C TYR A 109 0.93 -2.08 -12.77
N CYS A 110 2.24 -1.93 -12.57
CA CYS A 110 2.90 -0.63 -12.40
C CYS A 110 3.56 -0.13 -13.69
N SER A 111 3.60 1.20 -13.85
CA SER A 111 4.29 1.87 -14.97
C SER A 111 5.61 2.52 -14.56
N LEU A 112 6.18 2.11 -13.42
CA LEU A 112 7.46 2.62 -12.93
C LEU A 112 8.58 2.19 -13.88
N LYS A 113 9.45 3.13 -14.24
CA LYS A 113 10.74 2.82 -14.87
C LYS A 113 11.67 2.21 -13.81
N GLU A 114 12.58 1.34 -14.22
CA GLU A 114 13.53 0.64 -13.34
C GLU A 114 14.31 1.59 -12.40
N GLU A 115 14.67 2.78 -12.89
CA GLU A 115 15.33 3.84 -12.11
C GLU A 115 14.47 4.43 -10.98
N GLN A 116 13.14 4.42 -11.13
CA GLN A 116 12.16 4.96 -10.19
C GLN A 116 11.80 3.92 -9.13
N ALA A 117 11.78 2.64 -9.53
CA ALA A 117 11.62 1.52 -8.62
C ALA A 117 12.77 1.50 -7.59
N GLY A 118 14.03 1.57 -8.04
CA GLY A 118 15.19 1.59 -7.13
C GLY A 118 15.28 2.81 -6.20
N ARG A 119 14.75 3.97 -6.61
CA ARG A 119 14.72 5.17 -5.75
C ARG A 119 13.63 5.11 -4.68
N SER A 120 12.47 4.56 -5.02
CA SER A 120 11.32 4.41 -4.12
C SER A 120 11.46 3.22 -3.17
N LEU A 121 12.31 2.25 -3.52
CA LEU A 121 12.51 0.99 -2.82
C LEU A 121 13.87 0.85 -2.16
N ARG A 122 14.53 1.93 -1.75
CA ARG A 122 15.74 1.77 -0.92
C ARG A 122 15.36 1.00 0.34
N GLN A 123 15.59 -0.31 0.30
CA GLN A 123 15.44 -1.18 1.45
C GLN A 123 16.48 -0.71 2.47
N PRO A 124 16.20 -0.83 3.78
CA PRO A 124 17.14 -0.44 4.82
C PRO A 124 18.50 -1.16 4.72
N GLU A 125 18.60 -2.25 3.95
CA GLU A 125 19.81 -3.06 3.78
C GLU A 125 20.77 -2.53 2.69
N GLU A 126 20.30 -1.81 1.67
CA GLU A 126 21.19 -1.20 0.66
C GLU A 126 21.90 0.07 1.14
N LEU A 127 21.58 0.57 2.34
CA LEU A 127 22.31 1.69 2.96
C LEU A 127 23.65 1.27 3.60
N ASN A 128 23.92 -0.03 3.74
CA ASN A 128 25.14 -0.50 4.40
C ASN A 128 26.32 -0.77 3.45
N GLU A 129 26.15 -0.65 2.13
CA GLU A 129 27.23 -0.89 1.16
C GLU A 129 27.86 0.39 0.57
N ARG A 130 27.54 1.58 1.08
CA ARG A 130 28.20 2.84 0.68
C ARG A 130 29.16 3.41 1.74
N ARG A 131 29.92 2.52 2.39
CA ARG A 131 31.11 2.88 3.18
C ARG A 131 32.25 1.93 2.86
N LEU A 132 32.92 2.21 1.75
CA LEU A 132 34.34 1.89 1.51
C LEU A 132 34.95 3.07 0.75
#